data_AF-A0A524QFW1-F1
#
_entry.id   AF-A0A524QFW1-F1
#
_cell.length_a   1.000
_cell.length_b   1.000
_cell.length_c   1.000
_cell.angle_alpha   90.00
_cell.angle_beta   90.00
_cell.angle_gamma   90.00
#
_symmetry.space_group_name_H-M   'P 1'
#
loop_
_entity.id
_entity.type
_entity.pdbx_description
1 polymer ?
#
loop_
_entity_poly.entity_id
_entity_poly.type
_entity_poly.pdbx_seq_one_letter_code
_entity_poly.pdbx_strand_id
1 'polypeptide(L)'
;MQNSSRMTVEDLKVKLLEAYSASNLNNISLILINLYRNRQFSVLRKIADIISNIVNIEITDHGKGFSKFLMLYHPDRAENHINEINRLARENNLDGLLGYSHILMLDSIDEIANALDGYEDIDYSPVYEWDFEEEGFTIIDEKQRSEKLKTSKIACNFYDAFRYRIYGDPETEFPSYYLEDIDEFELSSSCINDLEGVTYCIHAVSMDLSDNLISDLSLLSGLTGLEELNLSENRIELIDPLSNLTNLKRLYLSDNLIKDISSLLDFEKLEYVDLAGNNISKDQISQLIDSGVDVNI
;
A
#
# COMPACT_ATOMS: atom_id res chain seq x y z
N MET A 1 -32.51 -7.37 43.46
CA MET A 1 -31.43 -6.37 43.49
C MET A 1 -30.57 -6.60 42.26
N GLN A 2 -30.88 -5.92 41.15
CA GLN A 2 -30.04 -5.89 39.95
C GLN A 2 -29.19 -4.61 40.03
N ASN A 3 -27.98 -4.72 40.54
CA ASN A 3 -26.97 -3.67 40.37
C ASN A 3 -26.43 -3.80 38.94
N SER A 4 -27.10 -3.16 37.97
CA SER A 4 -26.41 -2.75 36.75
C SER A 4 -25.46 -1.62 37.14
N SER A 5 -24.23 -1.97 37.48
CA SER A 5 -23.16 -1.00 37.73
C SER A 5 -23.01 -0.11 36.49
N ARG A 6 -23.44 1.15 36.59
CA ARG A 6 -23.12 2.16 35.59
C ARG A 6 -21.59 2.27 35.56
N MET A 7 -20.97 1.84 34.47
CA MET A 7 -19.52 1.95 34.26
C MET A 7 -19.12 3.42 34.46
N THR A 8 -18.26 3.69 35.44
CA THR A 8 -17.83 5.06 35.71
C THR A 8 -16.78 5.49 34.70
N VAL A 9 -16.56 6.80 34.57
CA VAL A 9 -15.49 7.37 33.72
C VAL A 9 -14.12 6.78 34.07
N GLU A 10 -13.85 6.58 35.36
CA GLU A 10 -12.57 6.00 35.80
C GLU A 10 -12.48 4.49 35.48
N ASP A 11 -13.59 3.74 35.61
CA ASP A 11 -13.61 2.32 35.23
C ASP A 11 -13.36 2.13 33.73
N LEU A 12 -13.97 2.98 32.88
CA LEU A 12 -13.76 2.94 31.43
C LEU A 12 -12.32 3.33 31.06
N LYS A 13 -11.80 4.39 31.66
CA LYS A 13 -10.42 4.84 31.45
C LYS A 13 -9.41 3.72 31.74
N VAL A 14 -9.54 3.02 32.87
CA VAL A 14 -8.61 1.93 33.24
C VAL A 14 -8.60 0.83 32.16
N LYS A 15 -9.78 0.41 31.71
CA LYS A 15 -9.91 -0.60 30.64
C LYS A 15 -9.29 -0.12 29.32
N LEU A 16 -9.52 1.14 28.96
CA LEU A 16 -8.96 1.71 27.73
C LEU A 16 -7.44 1.81 27.80
N LEU A 17 -6.87 2.20 28.94
CA LEU A 17 -5.41 2.29 29.09
C LEU A 17 -4.73 0.92 28.96
N GLU A 18 -5.35 -0.14 29.47
CA GLU A 18 -4.88 -1.52 29.28
C GLU A 18 -4.96 -1.95 27.81
N ALA A 19 -6.09 -1.68 27.16
CA ALA A 19 -6.31 -2.05 25.76
C ALA A 19 -5.43 -1.27 24.78
N TYR A 20 -5.12 0.01 25.04
CA TYR A 20 -4.19 0.82 24.21
C TYR A 20 -2.72 0.67 24.62
N SER A 21 -2.38 -0.35 25.41
CA SER A 21 -0.97 -0.66 25.70
C SER A 21 -0.20 -1.00 24.42
N ALA A 22 1.08 -0.64 24.36
CA ALA A 22 1.92 -0.93 23.20
C ALA A 22 1.96 -2.42 22.85
N SER A 23 1.95 -3.30 23.86
CA SER A 23 1.91 -4.76 23.66
C SER A 23 0.62 -5.22 22.98
N ASN A 24 -0.54 -4.69 23.38
CA ASN A 24 -1.81 -5.08 22.79
C ASN A 24 -1.99 -4.50 21.39
N LEU A 25 -1.62 -3.24 21.17
CA LEU A 25 -1.63 -2.62 19.84
C LEU A 25 -0.69 -3.35 18.87
N ASN A 26 0.46 -3.82 19.34
CA ASN A 26 1.35 -4.65 18.54
C ASN A 26 0.71 -6.00 18.19
N ASN A 27 0.05 -6.67 19.14
CA ASN A 27 -0.67 -7.91 18.87
C ASN A 27 -1.77 -7.72 17.80
N ILE A 28 -2.65 -6.73 18.02
CA ILE A 28 -3.74 -6.39 17.10
C ILE A 28 -3.17 -6.06 15.71
N SER A 29 -2.14 -5.22 15.63
CA SER A 29 -1.51 -4.84 14.37
C SER A 29 -0.91 -6.04 13.63
N LEU A 30 -0.22 -6.94 14.34
CA LEU A 30 0.35 -8.16 13.74
C LEU A 30 -0.71 -9.08 13.17
N ILE A 31 -1.82 -9.28 13.89
CA ILE A 31 -2.94 -10.12 13.43
C ILE A 31 -3.58 -9.49 12.20
N LEU A 32 -3.86 -8.19 12.23
CA LEU A 32 -4.41 -7.45 11.10
C LEU A 32 -3.49 -7.54 9.87
N ILE A 33 -2.17 -7.38 10.04
CA ILE A 33 -1.17 -7.55 8.99
C ILE A 33 -1.19 -8.98 8.44
N ASN A 34 -1.24 -10.00 9.29
CA ASN A 34 -1.26 -11.40 8.86
C ASN A 34 -2.52 -11.72 8.05
N LEU A 35 -3.70 -11.31 8.53
CA LEU A 35 -4.97 -11.47 7.81
C LEU A 35 -4.90 -10.80 6.44
N TYR A 36 -4.34 -9.59 6.39
CA TYR A 36 -4.20 -8.85 5.15
C TYR A 36 -3.23 -9.55 4.17
N ARG A 37 -2.05 -9.95 4.64
CA ARG A 37 -1.03 -10.66 3.83
C ARG A 37 -1.56 -11.97 3.28
N ASN A 38 -2.39 -12.68 4.03
CA ASN A 38 -3.03 -13.92 3.62
C ASN A 38 -4.30 -13.70 2.77
N ARG A 39 -4.59 -12.45 2.36
CA ARG A 39 -5.76 -12.07 1.57
C ARG A 39 -7.10 -12.45 2.23
N GLN A 40 -7.15 -12.51 3.55
CA GLN A 40 -8.34 -12.85 4.33
C GLN A 40 -9.24 -11.62 4.52
N PHE A 41 -9.60 -10.97 3.42
CA PHE A 41 -10.37 -9.72 3.43
C PHE A 41 -11.79 -9.91 3.99
N SER A 42 -12.35 -11.12 3.90
CA SER A 42 -13.63 -11.47 4.52
C SER A 42 -13.59 -11.41 6.05
N VAL A 43 -12.46 -11.79 6.66
CA VAL A 43 -12.23 -11.70 8.10
C VAL A 43 -11.99 -10.24 8.50
N LEU A 44 -11.18 -9.51 7.74
CA LEU A 44 -10.97 -8.07 7.95
C LEU A 44 -12.28 -7.27 7.87
N ARG A 45 -13.17 -7.59 6.93
CA ARG A 45 -14.50 -6.96 6.82
C ARG A 45 -15.36 -7.25 8.05
N LYS A 46 -15.35 -8.48 8.57
CA LYS A 46 -16.07 -8.81 9.82
C LYS A 46 -15.49 -8.05 11.01
N ILE A 47 -14.16 -7.91 11.10
CA ILE A 47 -13.52 -7.09 12.13
C ILE A 47 -13.97 -5.62 11.98
N ALA A 48 -14.09 -5.12 10.75
CA ALA A 48 -14.58 -3.76 10.49
C ALA A 48 -16.04 -3.59 10.91
N ASP A 49 -16.89 -4.58 10.61
CA ASP A 49 -18.30 -4.62 10.99
C ASP A 49 -18.46 -4.62 12.52
N ILE A 50 -17.59 -5.33 13.26
CA ILE A 50 -17.61 -5.37 14.73
C ILE A 50 -17.43 -3.95 15.31
N ILE A 51 -16.51 -3.16 14.76
CA ILE A 51 -16.21 -1.81 15.26
C ILE A 51 -17.01 -0.69 14.58
N SER A 52 -17.84 -1.02 13.59
CA SER A 52 -18.60 -0.08 12.74
C SER A 52 -19.50 0.89 13.49
N ASN A 53 -19.98 0.49 14.68
CA ASN A 53 -20.79 1.35 15.55
C ASN A 53 -20.06 2.60 16.06
N ILE A 54 -18.73 2.60 16.01
CA ILE A 54 -17.87 3.67 16.54
C ILE A 54 -16.97 4.23 15.43
N VAL A 55 -16.40 3.37 14.59
CA VAL A 55 -15.48 3.77 13.53
C VAL A 55 -15.93 3.18 12.20
N ASN A 56 -16.13 4.02 11.19
CA ASN A 56 -16.48 3.56 9.86
C ASN A 56 -15.22 3.14 9.07
N ILE A 57 -15.07 1.83 8.86
CA ILE A 57 -14.03 1.24 8.01
C ILE A 57 -14.74 0.34 7.00
N GLU A 58 -14.53 0.63 5.72
CA GLU A 58 -15.02 -0.23 4.63
C GLU A 58 -13.81 -0.96 4.05
N ILE A 59 -13.85 -2.29 4.09
CA ILE A 59 -12.84 -3.15 3.47
C ILE A 59 -13.43 -3.72 2.19
N THR A 60 -12.88 -3.33 1.05
CA THR A 60 -13.30 -3.86 -0.26
C THR A 60 -12.88 -5.31 -0.45
N ASP A 61 -13.35 -5.97 -1.51
CA ASP A 61 -13.00 -7.37 -1.80
C ASP A 61 -11.51 -7.56 -2.13
N HIS A 62 -10.79 -6.47 -2.40
CA HIS A 62 -9.37 -6.49 -2.72
C HIS A 62 -8.49 -6.09 -1.52
N GLY A 63 -9.05 -5.50 -0.46
CA GLY A 63 -8.30 -5.10 0.74
C GLY A 63 -8.22 -3.60 0.97
N LYS A 64 -8.67 -2.78 0.00
CA LYS A 64 -8.75 -1.31 0.14
C LYS A 64 -9.46 -0.94 1.44
N GLY A 65 -8.82 -0.07 2.23
CA GLY A 65 -9.31 0.40 3.53
C GLY A 65 -8.55 -0.19 4.72
N PHE A 66 -7.64 -1.14 4.47
CA PHE A 66 -6.80 -1.73 5.50
C PHE A 66 -5.85 -0.72 6.17
N SER A 67 -5.36 0.28 5.44
CA SER A 67 -4.52 1.34 6.03
C SER A 67 -5.22 2.05 7.19
N LYS A 68 -6.56 2.18 7.16
CA LYS A 68 -7.34 2.76 8.27
C LYS A 68 -7.23 1.93 9.54
N PHE A 69 -7.22 0.59 9.42
CA PHE A 69 -6.99 -0.30 10.55
C PHE A 69 -5.63 -0.04 11.18
N LEU A 70 -4.57 -0.06 10.37
CA LEU A 70 -3.23 0.16 10.89
C LEU A 70 -3.06 1.57 11.44
N MET A 71 -3.59 2.59 10.78
CA MET A 71 -3.56 3.95 11.32
C MET A 71 -4.24 4.04 12.69
N LEU A 72 -5.31 3.29 12.95
CA LEU A 72 -5.99 3.33 14.24
C LEU A 72 -5.22 2.57 15.33
N TYR A 73 -4.66 1.41 14.98
CA TYR A 73 -4.09 0.46 15.93
C TYR A 73 -2.55 0.39 15.93
N HIS A 74 -1.85 1.27 15.19
CA HIS A 74 -0.40 1.28 15.12
C HIS A 74 0.24 1.42 16.52
N PRO A 75 1.28 0.62 16.87
CA PRO A 75 1.92 0.67 18.18
C PRO A 75 2.44 2.05 18.57
N ASP A 76 3.02 2.80 17.62
CA ASP A 76 3.56 4.15 17.86
C ASP A 76 2.50 5.18 18.27
N ARG A 77 1.21 4.87 18.07
CA ARG A 77 0.12 5.75 18.51
C ARG A 77 -0.31 5.49 19.95
N ALA A 78 0.24 4.48 20.63
CA ALA A 78 -0.10 4.14 22.02
C ALA A 78 -0.02 5.36 22.95
N GLU A 79 1.09 6.10 22.91
CA GLU A 79 1.31 7.26 23.78
C GLU A 79 0.30 8.38 23.50
N ASN A 80 0.00 8.64 22.22
CA ASN A 80 -0.99 9.63 21.82
C ASN A 80 -2.40 9.27 22.31
N HIS A 81 -2.81 8.01 22.16
CA HIS A 81 -4.10 7.51 22.63
C HIS A 81 -4.20 7.59 24.16
N ILE A 82 -3.15 7.15 24.88
CA ILE A 82 -3.08 7.21 26.34
C ILE A 82 -3.19 8.65 26.86
N ASN A 83 -2.48 9.59 26.24
CA ASN A 83 -2.53 11.00 26.62
C ASN A 83 -3.92 11.60 26.43
N GLU A 84 -4.59 11.26 25.33
CA GLU A 84 -5.93 11.74 25.02
C GLU A 84 -6.99 11.13 25.94
N ILE A 85 -6.93 9.82 26.20
CA ILE A 85 -7.80 9.14 27.18
C ILE A 85 -7.65 9.79 28.57
N ASN A 86 -6.42 10.08 28.99
CA ASN A 86 -6.16 10.76 30.26
C ASN A 86 -6.67 12.22 30.28
N ARG A 87 -6.67 12.91 29.14
CA ARG A 87 -7.26 14.25 29.01
C ARG A 87 -8.78 14.20 29.12
N LEU A 88 -9.43 13.32 28.35
CA LEU A 88 -10.89 13.15 28.34
C LEU A 88 -11.44 12.71 29.70
N ALA A 89 -10.73 11.83 30.39
CA ALA A 89 -11.10 11.42 31.74
C ALA A 89 -11.02 12.58 32.75
N ARG A 90 -9.99 13.44 32.67
CA ARG A 90 -9.89 14.65 33.50
C ARG A 90 -11.01 15.65 33.24
N GLU A 91 -11.47 15.73 31.99
CA GLU A 91 -12.60 16.57 31.58
C GLU A 91 -13.98 15.94 31.88
N ASN A 92 -14.01 14.71 32.42
CA ASN A 92 -15.22 13.94 32.66
C ASN A 92 -16.08 13.77 31.38
N ASN A 93 -15.43 13.72 30.22
CA ASN A 93 -16.06 13.59 28.91
C ASN A 93 -16.28 12.12 28.55
N LEU A 94 -17.44 11.59 28.95
CA LEU A 94 -17.80 10.19 28.73
C LEU A 94 -17.98 9.86 27.24
N ASP A 95 -18.58 10.75 26.46
CA ASP A 95 -18.84 10.51 25.03
C ASP A 95 -17.54 10.40 24.25
N GLY A 96 -16.55 11.25 24.57
CA GLY A 96 -15.21 11.15 23.99
C GLY A 96 -14.52 9.82 24.32
N LEU A 97 -14.62 9.35 25.56
CA LEU A 97 -14.05 8.05 25.96
C LEU A 97 -14.76 6.87 25.28
N LEU A 98 -16.07 6.94 25.09
CA LEU A 98 -16.82 5.92 24.35
C LEU A 98 -16.35 5.83 22.89
N GLY A 99 -15.90 6.93 22.30
CA GLY A 99 -15.25 6.96 20.99
C GLY A 99 -13.99 6.07 20.88
N TYR A 100 -13.34 5.75 21.99
CA TYR A 100 -12.18 4.84 22.04
C TYR A 100 -12.54 3.40 22.41
N SER A 101 -13.82 3.11 22.71
CA SER A 101 -14.23 1.78 23.19
C SER A 101 -14.23 0.69 22.10
N HIS A 102 -14.00 1.05 20.84
CA HIS A 102 -13.91 0.10 19.73
C HIS A 102 -12.81 -0.94 19.92
N ILE A 103 -11.67 -0.57 20.54
CA ILE A 103 -10.56 -1.51 20.79
C ILE A 103 -10.95 -2.64 21.75
N LEU A 104 -11.89 -2.38 22.67
CA LEU A 104 -12.36 -3.38 23.63
C LEU A 104 -13.20 -4.47 22.95
N MET A 105 -13.71 -4.20 21.74
CA MET A 105 -14.39 -5.20 20.92
C MET A 105 -13.41 -6.14 20.21
N LEU A 106 -12.11 -5.82 20.23
CA LEU A 106 -11.03 -6.59 19.62
C LEU A 106 -10.22 -7.40 20.64
N ASP A 107 -10.66 -7.47 21.90
CA ASP A 107 -9.96 -8.19 22.98
C ASP A 107 -9.81 -9.70 22.70
N SER A 108 -10.62 -10.25 21.80
CA SER A 108 -10.56 -11.64 21.32
C SER A 108 -10.32 -11.73 19.82
N ILE A 109 -9.57 -10.77 19.25
CA ILE A 109 -9.26 -10.75 17.81
C ILE A 109 -8.59 -12.05 17.33
N ASP A 110 -7.80 -12.71 18.20
CA ASP A 110 -7.23 -14.04 17.95
C ASP A 110 -8.31 -15.11 17.77
N GLU A 111 -9.34 -15.12 18.60
CA GLU A 111 -10.45 -16.07 18.47
C GLU A 111 -11.30 -15.77 17.22
N ILE A 112 -11.49 -14.49 16.89
CA ILE A 112 -12.19 -14.08 15.67
C ILE A 112 -11.41 -14.53 14.43
N ALA A 113 -10.09 -14.34 14.42
CA ALA A 113 -9.23 -14.78 13.32
C ALA A 113 -9.24 -16.32 13.19
N ASN A 114 -9.10 -17.05 14.30
CA ASN A 114 -9.02 -18.51 14.30
C ASN A 114 -10.37 -19.21 14.07
N ALA A 115 -11.48 -18.68 14.59
CA ALA A 115 -12.81 -19.29 14.42
C ALA A 115 -13.36 -19.19 12.99
N LEU A 116 -12.74 -18.35 12.17
CA LEU A 116 -13.16 -18.07 10.80
C LEU A 116 -12.28 -18.77 9.75
N ASP A 117 -11.22 -19.47 10.17
CA ASP A 117 -10.29 -20.20 9.31
C ASP A 117 -10.40 -21.72 9.55
N GLY A 118 -10.90 -22.43 8.54
CA GLY A 118 -10.61 -23.86 8.42
C GLY A 118 -9.19 -24.00 7.89
N TYR A 119 -8.25 -24.33 8.78
CA TYR A 119 -6.85 -24.65 8.49
C TYR A 119 -6.59 -25.15 7.06
N GLU A 120 -5.83 -24.40 6.27
CA GLU A 120 -4.81 -25.02 5.41
C GLU A 120 -3.46 -24.79 6.07
N ASP A 121 -2.93 -25.85 6.69
CA ASP A 121 -1.52 -25.96 7.06
C ASP A 121 -0.67 -25.70 5.81
N ILE A 122 0.06 -24.60 5.78
CA ILE A 122 1.16 -24.43 4.84
C ILE A 122 2.46 -24.34 5.63
N ASP A 123 3.28 -25.35 5.37
CA ASP A 123 4.64 -25.60 5.83
C ASP A 123 5.50 -24.32 5.82
N TYR A 124 6.00 -23.98 7.01
CA TYR A 124 6.91 -22.88 7.24
C TYR A 124 8.26 -23.21 6.60
N SER A 125 8.56 -22.58 5.47
CA SER A 125 9.94 -22.36 5.02
C SER A 125 10.07 -20.90 4.59
N PRO A 126 10.63 -20.02 5.44
CA PRO A 126 10.98 -18.68 5.03
C PRO A 126 12.17 -18.77 4.07
N VAL A 127 11.93 -18.61 2.77
CA VAL A 127 13.03 -18.24 1.87
C VAL A 127 13.05 -16.73 1.85
N TYR A 128 13.67 -16.14 2.86
CA TYR A 128 14.60 -15.01 2.81
C TYR A 128 15.16 -14.86 4.22
N GLU A 129 16.36 -15.41 4.42
CA GLU A 129 17.20 -15.20 5.61
C GLU A 129 17.40 -13.69 5.80
N TRP A 130 16.85 -13.16 6.87
CA TRP A 130 17.40 -11.97 7.50
C TRP A 130 18.58 -12.47 8.33
N ASP A 131 19.81 -12.08 7.96
CA ASP A 131 20.99 -12.27 8.81
C ASP A 131 20.79 -11.47 10.11
N PHE A 132 20.20 -12.12 11.11
CA PHE A 132 20.05 -11.61 12.48
C PHE A 132 21.32 -11.88 13.32
N GLU A 133 22.50 -11.75 12.73
CA GLU A 133 23.76 -11.78 13.45
C GLU A 133 24.61 -10.54 13.10
N GLU A 134 24.19 -9.37 13.56
CA GLU A 134 25.13 -8.38 14.10
C GLU A 134 24.41 -7.43 15.07
N GLU A 135 25.13 -7.10 16.13
CA GLU A 135 24.64 -6.66 17.43
C GLU A 135 24.07 -5.22 17.44
N GLY A 136 22.97 -5.02 18.17
CA GLY A 136 22.76 -3.85 19.02
C GLY A 136 22.50 -2.49 18.37
N PHE A 137 21.54 -1.76 18.94
CA PHE A 137 21.42 -0.31 18.74
C PHE A 137 22.75 0.38 19.01
N THR A 138 23.41 0.87 17.96
CA THR A 138 24.49 1.84 18.06
C THR A 138 23.92 3.24 17.82
N ILE A 139 24.06 4.11 18.84
CA ILE A 139 23.89 5.55 18.67
C ILE A 139 25.01 6.01 17.73
N ILE A 140 24.67 6.32 16.48
CA ILE A 140 25.62 6.85 15.52
C ILE A 140 25.84 8.33 15.86
N ASP A 141 27.05 8.65 16.31
CA ASP A 141 27.54 10.00 16.60
C ASP A 141 27.37 10.91 15.37
N GLU A 142 26.64 12.02 15.53
CA GLU A 142 26.20 12.96 14.48
C GLU A 142 27.34 13.56 13.63
N LYS A 143 28.60 13.37 14.03
CA LYS A 143 29.78 13.94 13.34
C LYS A 143 30.31 13.14 12.16
N GLN A 144 29.88 11.89 11.93
CA GLN A 144 30.31 11.12 10.75
C GLN A 144 29.35 11.21 9.55
N ARG A 145 28.18 11.83 9.72
CA ARG A 145 27.15 11.93 8.67
C ARG A 145 27.42 13.02 7.61
N SER A 146 28.38 13.93 7.87
CA SER A 146 28.60 15.12 7.04
C SER A 146 29.53 14.94 5.83
N GLU A 147 30.08 13.75 5.57
CA GLU A 147 31.06 13.56 4.48
C GLU A 147 30.62 12.63 3.32
N LYS A 148 29.42 12.02 3.38
CA LYS A 148 28.92 11.17 2.28
C LYS A 148 27.92 11.83 1.33
N LEU A 149 27.55 13.11 1.55
CA LEU A 149 26.64 13.84 0.68
C LEU A 149 27.39 14.83 -0.23
N LYS A 150 28.24 14.31 -1.12
CA LYS A 150 28.63 15.03 -2.33
C LYS A 150 28.64 14.09 -3.52
N THR A 151 27.67 14.32 -4.39
CA THR A 151 27.63 14.00 -5.82
C THR A 151 27.68 12.52 -6.21
N SER A 152 26.51 11.93 -6.42
CA SER A 152 26.28 10.99 -7.52
C SER A 152 24.80 11.05 -7.90
N LYS A 153 24.48 11.03 -9.20
CA LYS A 153 23.11 10.99 -9.74
C LYS A 153 22.28 9.97 -8.95
N ILE A 154 21.27 10.44 -8.23
CA ILE A 154 20.36 9.56 -7.50
C ILE A 154 19.57 8.82 -8.57
N ALA A 155 19.87 7.54 -8.75
CA ALA A 155 18.88 6.65 -9.30
C ALA A 155 17.74 6.61 -8.27
N CYS A 156 16.61 7.25 -8.58
CA CYS A 156 15.43 7.15 -7.72
C CYS A 156 14.73 5.85 -8.09
N ASN A 157 14.61 4.91 -7.15
CA ASN A 157 13.63 3.84 -7.31
C ASN A 157 12.21 4.43 -7.13
N PHE A 158 11.19 3.71 -7.61
CA PHE A 158 9.79 4.12 -7.51
C PHE A 158 9.39 4.43 -6.06
N TYR A 159 9.84 3.62 -5.12
CA TYR A 159 9.48 3.74 -3.71
C TYR A 159 9.97 5.05 -3.07
N ASP A 160 11.22 5.41 -3.31
CA ASP A 160 11.86 6.62 -2.81
C ASP A 160 11.31 7.86 -3.50
N ALA A 161 11.01 7.76 -4.81
CA ALA A 161 10.33 8.82 -5.54
C ALA A 161 8.95 9.13 -4.93
N PHE A 162 8.18 8.09 -4.60
CA PHE A 162 6.90 8.23 -3.94
C PHE A 162 7.04 8.89 -2.55
N ARG A 163 7.98 8.42 -1.72
CA ARG A 163 8.27 9.00 -0.41
C ARG A 163 8.64 10.48 -0.52
N TYR A 164 9.53 10.83 -1.45
CA TYR A 164 9.94 12.21 -1.68
C TYR A 164 8.75 13.08 -2.13
N ARG A 165 7.88 12.56 -3.01
CA ARG A 165 6.71 13.29 -3.50
C ARG A 165 5.72 13.62 -2.37
N ILE A 166 5.47 12.68 -1.47
CA ILE A 166 4.48 12.82 -0.41
C ILE A 166 5.04 13.55 0.81
N TYR A 167 6.28 13.26 1.21
CA TYR A 167 6.86 13.72 2.47
C TYR A 167 8.00 14.73 2.31
N GLY A 168 8.56 14.89 1.11
CA GLY A 168 9.72 15.76 0.85
C GLY A 168 11.05 15.18 1.35
N ASP A 169 11.04 13.99 1.95
CA ASP A 169 12.20 13.30 2.51
C ASP A 169 12.13 11.78 2.21
N PRO A 170 13.09 11.23 1.43
CA PRO A 170 13.11 9.80 1.10
C PRO A 170 13.43 8.90 2.31
N GLU A 171 13.99 9.45 3.40
CA GLU A 171 14.36 8.69 4.60
C GLU A 171 13.17 8.51 5.58
N THR A 172 11.99 9.05 5.23
CA THR A 172 10.79 8.87 6.04
C THR A 172 10.41 7.39 6.06
N GLU A 173 10.22 6.82 7.24
CA GLU A 173 9.72 5.46 7.39
C GLU A 173 8.30 5.38 6.80
N PHE A 174 8.23 4.81 5.60
CA PHE A 174 6.98 4.53 4.91
C PHE A 174 6.87 3.01 4.78
N PRO A 175 5.88 2.41 5.45
CA PRO A 175 5.55 1.00 5.27
C PRO A 175 4.89 0.71 3.92
N SER A 176 5.23 -0.43 3.31
CA SER A 176 4.83 -0.77 1.93
C SER A 176 3.31 -0.92 1.75
N TYR A 177 2.59 -1.30 2.82
CA TYR A 177 1.14 -1.47 2.79
C TYR A 177 0.36 -0.18 2.55
N TYR A 178 0.97 1.00 2.73
CA TYR A 178 0.31 2.25 2.35
C TYR A 178 0.17 2.39 0.83
N LEU A 179 1.06 1.78 0.04
CA LEU A 179 0.94 1.77 -1.43
C LEU A 179 -0.23 0.91 -1.90
N GLU A 180 -0.57 -0.13 -1.16
CA GLU A 180 -1.61 -1.05 -1.57
C GLU A 180 -2.98 -0.37 -1.58
N ASP A 181 -3.23 0.62 -0.72
CA ASP A 181 -4.53 1.30 -0.65
C ASP A 181 -4.70 2.44 -1.68
N ILE A 182 -3.64 2.76 -2.43
CA ILE A 182 -3.63 3.85 -3.40
C ILE A 182 -4.07 3.33 -4.76
N ASP A 183 -5.05 4.02 -5.35
CA ASP A 183 -5.61 3.76 -6.67
C ASP A 183 -4.97 4.62 -7.76
N GLU A 184 -4.48 5.80 -7.43
CA GLU A 184 -3.90 6.75 -8.40
C GLU A 184 -2.48 7.19 -7.98
N PHE A 185 -1.51 7.04 -8.87
CA PHE A 185 -0.11 7.42 -8.64
C PHE A 185 0.39 8.48 -9.62
N GLU A 186 0.69 9.69 -9.13
CA GLU A 186 1.21 10.79 -9.95
C GLU A 186 2.70 11.06 -9.69
N LEU A 187 3.53 10.27 -10.38
CA LEU A 187 4.99 10.24 -10.25
C LEU A 187 5.71 10.64 -11.55
N SER A 188 5.06 11.46 -12.38
CA SER A 188 5.69 12.08 -13.53
C SER A 188 6.94 12.89 -13.14
N SER A 189 7.96 12.95 -14.00
CA SER A 189 9.16 13.80 -13.80
C SER A 189 9.91 13.52 -12.48
N SER A 190 9.95 12.26 -12.02
CA SER A 190 10.50 11.89 -10.70
C SER A 190 11.87 11.21 -10.75
N CYS A 191 12.51 11.22 -11.92
CA CYS A 191 13.83 10.59 -12.17
C CYS A 191 13.87 9.08 -11.89
N ILE A 192 12.72 8.41 -11.96
CA ILE A 192 12.58 6.98 -11.69
C ILE A 192 13.28 6.19 -12.79
N ASN A 193 14.15 5.25 -12.43
CA ASN A 193 14.78 4.31 -13.37
C ASN A 193 14.63 2.85 -12.94
N ASP A 194 14.19 2.63 -11.70
CA ASP A 194 13.93 1.32 -11.13
C ASP A 194 12.51 1.35 -10.55
N LEU A 195 11.73 0.31 -10.84
CA LEU A 195 10.36 0.14 -10.36
C LEU A 195 10.29 -0.66 -9.06
N GLU A 196 11.40 -0.81 -8.33
CA GLU A 196 11.40 -1.40 -7.00
C GLU A 196 10.30 -0.78 -6.10
N GLY A 197 9.49 -1.65 -5.49
CA GLY A 197 8.34 -1.27 -4.66
C GLY A 197 7.03 -1.12 -5.42
N VAL A 198 7.02 -1.06 -6.76
CA VAL A 198 5.77 -0.94 -7.54
C VAL A 198 4.86 -2.16 -7.36
N THR A 199 5.43 -3.33 -7.04
CA THR A 199 4.70 -4.59 -6.82
C THR A 199 3.74 -4.53 -5.63
N TYR A 200 3.92 -3.57 -4.71
CA TYR A 200 2.98 -3.31 -3.61
C TYR A 200 1.73 -2.55 -4.06
N CYS A 201 1.69 -1.97 -5.25
CA CYS A 201 0.58 -1.13 -5.72
C CYS A 201 -0.59 -1.96 -6.28
N ILE A 202 -1.00 -3.00 -5.55
CA ILE A 202 -1.92 -4.04 -6.04
C ILE A 202 -3.35 -3.54 -6.35
N HIS A 203 -3.76 -2.38 -5.81
CA HIS A 203 -5.06 -1.75 -6.10
C HIS A 203 -4.95 -0.53 -7.00
N ALA A 204 -3.78 -0.28 -7.59
CA ALA A 204 -3.62 0.79 -8.54
C ALA A 204 -4.56 0.59 -9.74
N VAL A 205 -5.29 1.66 -10.05
CA VAL A 205 -6.18 1.76 -11.21
C VAL A 205 -5.55 2.67 -12.26
N SER A 206 -4.89 3.74 -11.82
CA SER A 206 -4.18 4.68 -12.69
C SER A 206 -2.76 4.96 -12.19
N MET A 207 -1.79 4.98 -13.09
CA MET A 207 -0.43 5.39 -12.80
C MET A 207 0.13 6.31 -13.88
N ASP A 208 0.54 7.51 -13.49
CA ASP A 208 1.41 8.38 -14.29
C ASP A 208 2.87 8.23 -13.87
N LEU A 209 3.63 7.58 -14.74
CA LEU A 209 5.08 7.38 -14.66
C LEU A 209 5.80 8.08 -15.83
N SER A 210 5.18 9.08 -16.46
CA SER A 210 5.75 9.82 -17.60
C SER A 210 6.98 10.65 -17.23
N ASP A 211 7.81 10.99 -18.23
CA ASP A 211 9.04 11.80 -18.05
C ASP A 211 9.96 11.22 -16.96
N ASN A 212 10.27 9.93 -17.10
CA ASN A 212 11.18 9.22 -16.22
C ASN A 212 12.28 8.54 -17.04
N LEU A 213 13.06 7.67 -16.40
CA LEU A 213 14.18 6.96 -16.99
C LEU A 213 13.96 5.44 -16.99
N ILE A 214 12.69 5.01 -16.98
CA ILE A 214 12.28 3.61 -16.88
C ILE A 214 12.60 2.90 -18.21
N SER A 215 13.20 1.71 -18.12
CA SER A 215 13.46 0.85 -19.28
C SER A 215 13.00 -0.60 -19.08
N ASP A 216 12.88 -1.05 -17.83
CA ASP A 216 12.38 -2.38 -17.48
C ASP A 216 10.99 -2.28 -16.85
N LEU A 217 10.03 -3.01 -17.43
CA LEU A 217 8.64 -3.05 -17.01
C LEU A 217 8.27 -4.36 -16.30
N SER A 218 9.25 -5.24 -16.06
CA SER A 218 9.05 -6.58 -15.47
C SER A 218 8.24 -6.56 -14.17
N LEU A 219 8.49 -5.57 -13.32
CA LEU A 219 7.82 -5.41 -12.02
C LEU A 219 6.36 -4.92 -12.12
N LEU A 220 5.90 -4.42 -13.29
CA LEU A 220 4.51 -4.03 -13.50
C LEU A 220 3.60 -5.23 -13.80
N SER A 221 4.16 -6.36 -14.22
CA SER A 221 3.40 -7.51 -14.74
C SER A 221 2.34 -8.09 -13.79
N GLY A 222 2.47 -7.85 -12.48
CA GLY A 222 1.52 -8.29 -11.44
C GLY A 222 0.35 -7.34 -11.20
N LEU A 223 0.36 -6.12 -11.75
CA LEU A 223 -0.61 -5.05 -11.46
C LEU A 223 -1.88 -5.15 -12.29
N THR A 224 -2.49 -6.34 -12.31
CA THR A 224 -3.63 -6.68 -13.17
C THR A 224 -4.87 -5.81 -13.00
N GLY A 225 -4.95 -4.99 -11.94
CA GLY A 225 -6.02 -4.02 -11.71
C GLY A 225 -5.90 -2.70 -12.48
N LEU A 226 -4.74 -2.43 -13.11
CA LEU A 226 -4.51 -1.18 -13.85
C LEU A 226 -5.47 -1.04 -15.03
N GLU A 227 -6.11 0.13 -15.11
CA GLU A 227 -6.97 0.54 -16.23
C GLU A 227 -6.33 1.64 -17.08
N GLU A 228 -5.50 2.49 -16.47
CA GLU A 228 -4.79 3.58 -17.15
C GLU A 228 -3.31 3.59 -16.73
N LEU A 229 -2.42 3.62 -17.72
CA LEU A 229 -0.97 3.62 -17.48
C LEU A 229 -0.31 4.60 -18.44
N ASN A 230 0.34 5.62 -17.88
CA ASN A 230 1.15 6.56 -18.63
C ASN A 230 2.65 6.31 -18.39
N LEU A 231 3.34 5.92 -19.46
CA LEU A 231 4.77 5.64 -19.53
C LEU A 231 5.44 6.49 -20.62
N SER A 232 4.81 7.58 -21.05
CA SER A 232 5.37 8.49 -22.05
C SER A 232 6.72 9.07 -21.61
N GLU A 233 7.57 9.44 -22.57
CA GLU A 233 8.87 10.06 -22.31
C GLU A 233 9.76 9.24 -21.37
N ASN A 234 9.92 7.94 -21.66
CA ASN A 234 10.78 7.01 -20.94
C ASN A 234 11.84 6.39 -21.88
N ARG A 235 12.44 5.25 -21.50
CA ARG A 235 13.48 4.54 -22.28
C ARG A 235 13.07 3.10 -22.57
N ILE A 236 11.78 2.88 -22.82
CA ILE A 236 11.20 1.54 -22.98
C ILE A 236 11.46 1.03 -24.40
N GLU A 237 12.01 -0.17 -24.51
CA GLU A 237 12.18 -0.89 -25.78
C GLU A 237 11.23 -2.09 -25.92
N LEU A 238 10.94 -2.75 -24.80
CA LEU A 238 10.15 -3.98 -24.72
C LEU A 238 8.93 -3.77 -23.85
N ILE A 239 7.76 -4.16 -24.37
CA ILE A 239 6.48 -4.05 -23.66
C ILE A 239 5.81 -5.40 -23.39
N ASP A 240 6.47 -6.52 -23.70
CA ASP A 240 6.00 -7.87 -23.35
C ASP A 240 5.60 -8.04 -21.88
N PRO A 241 6.29 -7.43 -20.89
CA PRO A 241 5.89 -7.52 -19.49
C PRO A 241 4.49 -6.96 -19.18
N LEU A 242 3.94 -6.11 -20.05
CA LEU A 242 2.61 -5.53 -19.87
C LEU A 242 1.49 -6.51 -20.24
N SER A 243 1.77 -7.61 -20.93
CA SER A 243 0.77 -8.55 -21.48
C SER A 243 -0.24 -9.09 -20.45
N ASN A 244 0.12 -9.16 -19.17
CA ASN A 244 -0.78 -9.61 -18.10
C ASN A 244 -1.74 -8.52 -17.58
N LEU A 245 -1.58 -7.27 -18.00
CA LEU A 245 -2.40 -6.12 -17.59
C LEU A 245 -3.71 -6.07 -18.36
N THR A 246 -4.46 -7.17 -18.32
CA THR A 246 -5.69 -7.43 -19.10
C THR A 246 -6.83 -6.44 -18.86
N ASN A 247 -6.75 -5.60 -17.82
CA ASN A 247 -7.73 -4.55 -17.54
C ASN A 247 -7.36 -3.17 -18.13
N LEU A 248 -6.21 -3.02 -18.77
CA LEU A 248 -5.81 -1.74 -19.37
C LEU A 248 -6.79 -1.31 -20.46
N LYS A 249 -7.26 -0.07 -20.32
CA LYS A 249 -8.13 0.64 -21.28
C LYS A 249 -7.38 1.74 -21.99
N ARG A 250 -6.47 2.43 -21.29
CA ARG A 250 -5.65 3.51 -21.86
C ARG A 250 -4.17 3.29 -21.54
N LEU A 251 -3.34 3.35 -22.57
CA LEU A 251 -1.91 3.17 -22.46
C LEU A 251 -1.16 4.26 -23.21
N TYR A 252 -0.37 5.06 -22.51
CA TYR A 252 0.43 6.12 -23.11
C TYR A 252 1.88 5.68 -23.12
N LEU A 253 2.46 5.56 -24.32
CA LEU A 253 3.83 5.08 -24.55
C LEU A 253 4.60 6.03 -25.48
N SER A 254 4.13 7.28 -25.63
CA SER A 254 4.75 8.23 -26.55
C SER A 254 6.22 8.50 -26.16
N ASP A 255 7.05 8.87 -27.14
CA ASP A 255 8.45 9.24 -26.96
C ASP A 255 9.26 8.18 -26.18
N ASN A 256 9.12 6.92 -26.60
CA ASN A 256 9.94 5.78 -26.15
C ASN A 256 10.78 5.20 -27.31
N LEU A 257 11.33 4.00 -27.13
CA LEU A 257 12.21 3.32 -28.08
C LEU A 257 11.58 2.02 -28.64
N ILE A 258 10.25 1.93 -28.61
CA ILE A 258 9.50 0.72 -28.94
C ILE A 258 9.52 0.48 -30.45
N LYS A 259 9.63 -0.80 -30.82
CA LYS A 259 9.63 -1.27 -32.22
C LYS A 259 8.64 -2.39 -32.47
N ASP A 260 8.38 -3.20 -31.45
CA ASP A 260 7.46 -4.33 -31.49
C ASP A 260 6.30 -4.06 -30.53
N ILE A 261 5.08 -4.10 -31.06
CA ILE A 261 3.83 -3.91 -30.30
C ILE A 261 2.90 -5.12 -30.44
N SER A 262 3.43 -6.27 -30.87
CA SER A 262 2.63 -7.48 -31.05
C SER A 262 1.90 -7.92 -29.77
N SER A 263 2.49 -7.68 -28.60
CA SER A 263 1.87 -7.97 -27.30
C SER A 263 0.60 -7.15 -27.01
N LEU A 264 0.41 -5.99 -27.68
CA LEU A 264 -0.81 -5.19 -27.51
C LEU A 264 -2.05 -5.80 -28.18
N LEU A 265 -1.85 -6.74 -29.12
CA LEU A 265 -2.94 -7.39 -29.84
C LEU A 265 -3.79 -8.32 -28.96
N ASP A 266 -3.24 -8.75 -27.81
CA ASP A 266 -3.91 -9.66 -26.87
C ASP A 266 -4.79 -8.91 -25.84
N PHE A 267 -4.78 -7.57 -25.85
CA PHE A 267 -5.54 -6.79 -24.88
C PHE A 267 -7.00 -6.61 -25.30
N GLU A 268 -7.90 -7.36 -24.66
CA GLU A 268 -9.34 -7.34 -25.00
C GLU A 268 -10.06 -6.02 -24.63
N LYS A 269 -9.52 -5.27 -23.67
CA LYS A 269 -10.16 -4.06 -23.10
C LYS A 269 -9.48 -2.75 -23.51
N LEU A 270 -8.43 -2.81 -24.32
CA LEU A 270 -7.66 -1.64 -24.70
C LEU A 270 -8.48 -0.78 -25.66
N GLU A 271 -8.73 0.47 -25.28
CA GLU A 271 -9.54 1.42 -26.03
C GLU A 271 -8.67 2.46 -26.73
N TYR A 272 -7.58 2.88 -26.09
CA TYR A 272 -6.69 3.94 -26.57
C TYR A 272 -5.22 3.63 -26.31
N VAL A 273 -4.37 3.88 -27.30
CA VAL A 273 -2.91 3.81 -27.17
C VAL A 273 -2.25 5.02 -27.81
N ASP A 274 -1.34 5.67 -27.07
CA ASP A 274 -0.43 6.66 -27.64
C ASP A 274 0.94 6.04 -27.93
N LEU A 275 1.32 6.01 -29.20
CA LEU A 275 2.58 5.46 -29.70
C LEU A 275 3.46 6.52 -30.37
N ALA A 276 3.09 7.81 -30.29
CA ALA A 276 3.81 8.88 -30.97
C ALA A 276 5.29 8.88 -30.60
N GLY A 277 6.18 9.21 -31.54
CA GLY A 277 7.63 9.27 -31.26
C GLY A 277 8.35 7.92 -31.12
N ASN A 278 7.67 6.78 -31.31
CA ASN A 278 8.30 5.45 -31.39
C ASN A 278 8.67 5.06 -32.83
N ASN A 279 9.47 3.99 -32.98
CA ASN A 279 9.93 3.49 -34.29
C ASN A 279 9.21 2.19 -34.69
N ILE A 280 7.89 2.25 -34.78
CA ILE A 280 7.02 1.10 -35.04
C ILE A 280 6.70 0.99 -36.53
N SER A 281 6.61 -0.23 -37.05
CA SER A 281 6.25 -0.47 -38.45
C SER A 281 4.76 -0.18 -38.70
N LYS A 282 4.44 0.34 -39.90
CA LYS A 282 3.05 0.65 -40.30
C LYS A 282 2.13 -0.57 -40.27
N ASP A 283 2.68 -1.75 -40.53
CA ASP A 283 1.92 -3.00 -40.54
C ASP A 283 1.39 -3.32 -39.14
N GLN A 284 2.21 -3.17 -38.10
CA GLN A 284 1.79 -3.38 -36.71
C GLN A 284 0.76 -2.34 -36.25
N ILE A 285 0.96 -1.07 -36.63
CA ILE A 285 -0.02 0.00 -36.34
C ILE A 285 -1.37 -0.33 -36.98
N SER A 286 -1.36 -0.79 -38.23
CA SER A 286 -2.60 -1.15 -38.94
C SER A 286 -3.31 -2.33 -38.27
N GLN A 287 -2.56 -3.35 -37.83
CA GLN A 287 -3.12 -4.50 -37.09
C GLN A 287 -3.80 -4.07 -35.78
N LEU A 288 -3.21 -3.13 -35.04
CA LEU A 288 -3.78 -2.63 -33.79
C LEU A 288 -5.02 -1.75 -34.04
N ILE A 289 -5.04 -0.97 -35.11
CA ILE A 289 -6.24 -0.22 -35.51
C ILE A 289 -7.36 -1.18 -35.94
N ASP A 290 -7.02 -2.25 -36.66
CA ASP A 290 -7.97 -3.27 -37.12
C ASP A 290 -8.60 -4.05 -35.95
N SER A 291 -7.94 -4.13 -34.78
CA SER A 291 -8.52 -4.69 -33.55
C SER A 291 -9.49 -3.74 -32.84
N GLY A 292 -9.67 -2.52 -33.34
CA GLY A 292 -10.65 -1.55 -32.83
C GLY A 292 -10.11 -0.56 -31.80
N VAL A 293 -8.79 -0.53 -31.60
CA VAL A 293 -8.10 0.39 -30.67
C VAL A 293 -7.89 1.75 -31.34
N ASP A 294 -8.14 2.84 -30.61
CA ASP A 294 -7.77 4.18 -31.05
C ASP A 294 -6.27 4.41 -30.86
N VAL A 295 -5.54 4.75 -31.93
CA VAL A 295 -4.08 4.82 -31.93
C VAL A 295 -3.61 6.20 -32.33
N ASN A 296 -2.87 6.86 -31.43
CA ASN A 296 -2.12 8.09 -31.72
C ASN A 296 -0.67 7.75 -32.15
N ILE A 297 -0.17 8.44 -33.19
CA ILE A 297 1.13 8.15 -33.84
C ILE A 297 1.96 9.40 -34.15
#